data_AF-A0A9P4T8W6-F1
#
_entry.id   AF-A0A9P4T8W6-F1
#
_cell.length_a   1.000
_cell.length_b   1.000
_cell.length_c   1.000
_cell.angle_alpha   90.00
_cell.angle_beta   90.00
_cell.angle_gamma   90.00
#
_symmetry.space_group_name_H-M   'P 1'
#
loop_
_entity.id
_entity.type
_entity.pdbx_description
1 polymer ?
#
loop_
_entity_poly.entity_id
_entity_poly.type
_entity_poly.pdbx_seq_one_letter_code
_entity_poly.pdbx_strand_id
1 'polypeptide(L)'
;MHLFDLPLELLHDILSWSIKVRGIKRGLRLRLVNRHFAREVLVTLTESKLLDLYLRPVRSGQFSPGYAVGPAYLERRVLNERSGGAPILLRVRDVAQRLCQEGSDGRDVYDYVKELCPLVWNTCQVRLDLIWETDKIDVVNEILSRSDLESDVFIAAVYTGTLPVIATWSASGKQLGQERSLVFGNATQHAARSGSHDLIAAMIDWPYEDVFHEKRAWFLAQAAEYGRAEATQFIFNFKTEQHPWVFAKKRPRPGYPFVNQQTLRRINTPSKTIYNFVSEKRSTHLPATTFGVKENTDFLIYCAGHGWEEMATYYLTLEVLVDGHGSDAGDEEQRPLLAACKYGHENVVKVLLAHGASTSQPVLETAIKYGRLEIASLLLSQGAEAGQALPEAVTKGYRTLVRALLDRDGLKDLDLEDLLTRAIDIEDEVLFQLINSHISEFPKNELRAERTLVAKTKDLEYTSF
;
A
#
# COMPACT_ATOMS: atom_id res chain seq x y z
N MET A 1 42.89 -11.24 -9.77
CA MET A 1 41.69 -12.04 -9.51
C MET A 1 40.54 -11.06 -9.43
N HIS A 2 39.64 -11.06 -10.42
CA HIS A 2 38.44 -10.24 -10.36
C HIS A 2 37.45 -10.85 -9.37
N LEU A 3 36.61 -10.02 -8.76
CA LEU A 3 35.64 -10.46 -7.75
C LEU A 3 34.69 -11.54 -8.30
N PHE A 4 34.40 -11.53 -9.61
CA PHE A 4 33.55 -12.52 -10.28
C PHE A 4 34.28 -13.83 -10.62
N ASP A 5 35.60 -13.89 -10.43
CA ASP A 5 36.37 -15.12 -10.60
C ASP A 5 36.35 -15.98 -9.33
N LEU A 6 35.73 -15.48 -8.25
CA LEU A 6 35.55 -16.22 -7.00
C LEU A 6 34.42 -17.26 -7.14
N PRO A 7 34.55 -18.41 -6.45
CA PRO A 7 33.42 -19.29 -6.17
C PRO A 7 32.22 -18.51 -5.60
N LEU A 8 31.01 -18.91 -5.98
CA LEU A 8 29.79 -18.24 -5.56
C LEU A 8 29.63 -18.23 -4.04
N GLU A 9 30.04 -19.28 -3.33
CA GLU A 9 29.97 -19.30 -1.86
C GLU A 9 30.84 -18.20 -1.24
N LEU A 10 32.06 -18.03 -1.74
CA LEU A 10 32.96 -16.97 -1.26
C LEU A 10 32.43 -15.57 -1.60
N LEU A 11 31.82 -15.41 -2.77
CA LEU A 11 31.15 -14.16 -3.13
C LEU A 11 29.99 -13.86 -2.16
N HIS A 12 29.15 -14.84 -1.83
CA HIS A 12 28.05 -14.68 -0.89
C HIS A 12 28.52 -14.39 0.53
N ASP A 13 29.61 -15.01 0.98
CA ASP A 13 30.24 -14.71 2.27
C ASP A 13 30.75 -13.27 2.33
N ILE A 14 31.46 -12.82 1.28
CA ILE A 14 31.94 -11.44 1.18
C ILE A 14 30.76 -10.47 1.18
N LEU A 15 29.70 -10.75 0.42
CA LEU A 15 28.50 -9.92 0.39
C LEU A 15 27.82 -9.89 1.76
N SER A 16 27.63 -11.03 2.42
CA SER A 16 27.01 -11.16 3.74
C SER A 16 27.75 -10.32 4.78
N TRP A 17 29.08 -10.48 4.87
CA TRP A 17 29.92 -9.68 5.77
C TRP A 17 29.89 -8.20 5.43
N SER A 18 30.00 -7.84 4.16
CA SER A 18 29.95 -6.45 3.71
C SER A 18 28.62 -5.78 4.09
N ILE A 19 27.50 -6.49 3.94
CA ILE A 19 26.17 -6.01 4.29
C ILE A 19 26.02 -5.85 5.81
N LYS A 20 26.50 -6.82 6.60
CA LYS A 20 26.49 -6.75 8.07
C LYS A 20 27.26 -5.54 8.58
N VAL A 21 28.47 -5.31 8.06
CA VAL A 21 29.35 -4.22 8.51
C VAL A 21 28.89 -2.85 8.02
N ARG A 22 28.42 -2.75 6.77
CA ARG A 22 28.09 -1.46 6.14
C ARG A 22 26.61 -1.09 6.21
N GLY A 23 25.77 -2.00 6.67
CA GLY A 23 24.32 -1.82 6.77
C GLY A 23 23.55 -2.22 5.50
N ILE A 24 22.32 -2.70 5.72
CA ILE A 24 21.43 -3.29 4.70
C ILE A 24 21.09 -2.32 3.58
N LYS A 25 20.89 -1.02 3.90
CA LYS A 25 20.62 0.01 2.87
C LYS A 25 21.76 0.12 1.85
N ARG A 26 23.02 0.05 2.29
CA ARG A 26 24.19 0.07 1.38
C ARG A 26 24.32 -1.24 0.61
N GLY A 27 24.06 -2.37 1.28
CA GLY A 27 23.95 -3.68 0.66
C GLY A 27 22.99 -3.73 -0.53
N LEU A 28 21.77 -3.22 -0.33
CA LEU A 28 20.73 -3.20 -1.36
C LEU A 28 21.12 -2.35 -2.59
N ARG A 29 21.96 -1.32 -2.42
CA ARG A 29 22.46 -0.49 -3.54
C ARG A 29 23.42 -1.24 -4.46
N LEU A 30 24.10 -2.29 -3.98
CA LEU A 30 24.96 -3.13 -4.82
C LEU A 30 24.17 -3.77 -5.98
N ARG A 31 22.86 -3.96 -5.80
CA ARG A 31 21.96 -4.45 -6.85
C ARG A 31 21.87 -3.52 -8.07
N LEU A 32 22.23 -2.24 -7.92
CA LEU A 32 22.22 -1.26 -9.01
C LEU A 32 23.48 -1.31 -9.87
N VAL A 33 24.52 -2.06 -9.45
CA VAL A 33 25.80 -2.14 -10.16
C VAL A 33 25.63 -2.92 -11.47
N ASN A 34 25.06 -4.13 -11.40
CA ASN A 34 24.73 -4.94 -12.57
C ASN A 34 23.72 -6.06 -12.20
N ARG A 35 23.23 -6.79 -13.21
CA ARG A 35 22.26 -7.89 -13.03
C ARG A 35 22.78 -9.03 -12.17
N HIS A 36 24.09 -9.32 -12.21
CA HIS A 36 24.68 -10.39 -11.41
C HIS A 36 24.65 -10.01 -9.92
N PHE A 37 25.15 -8.84 -9.54
CA PHE A 37 24.99 -8.32 -8.18
C PHE A 37 23.53 -8.21 -7.76
N ALA A 38 22.63 -7.79 -8.66
CA ALA A 38 21.20 -7.73 -8.36
C ALA A 38 20.63 -9.08 -7.92
N ARG A 39 21.08 -10.17 -8.56
CA ARG A 39 20.70 -11.54 -8.26
C ARG A 39 21.39 -12.05 -6.99
N GLU A 40 22.72 -11.98 -6.94
CA GLU A 40 23.51 -12.59 -5.86
C GLU A 40 23.26 -11.91 -4.52
N VAL A 41 23.12 -10.58 -4.47
CA VAL A 41 22.75 -9.87 -3.23
C VAL A 41 21.42 -10.37 -2.68
N LEU A 42 20.42 -10.63 -3.54
CA LEU A 42 19.15 -11.17 -3.08
C LEU A 42 19.29 -12.61 -2.56
N VAL A 43 20.11 -13.45 -3.21
CA VAL A 43 20.39 -14.81 -2.71
C VAL A 43 21.05 -14.75 -1.34
N THR A 44 22.12 -13.96 -1.21
CA THR A 44 22.83 -13.77 0.05
C THR A 44 21.91 -13.25 1.16
N LEU A 45 21.03 -12.29 0.86
CA LEU A 45 20.05 -11.78 1.84
C LEU A 45 19.05 -12.84 2.28
N THR A 46 18.62 -13.72 1.37
CA THR A 46 17.69 -14.83 1.67
C THR A 46 18.37 -15.88 2.55
N GLU A 47 19.59 -16.30 2.22
CA GLU A 47 20.32 -17.33 2.97
C GLU A 47 20.73 -16.84 4.36
N SER A 48 21.18 -15.60 4.45
CA SER A 48 21.60 -14.98 5.71
C SER A 48 20.44 -14.47 6.57
N LYS A 49 19.22 -14.42 6.02
CA LYS A 49 18.01 -13.83 6.63
C LYS A 49 18.19 -12.40 7.15
N LEU A 50 19.20 -11.68 6.65
CA LEU A 50 19.54 -10.34 7.14
C LEU A 50 18.40 -9.34 6.92
N LEU A 51 17.57 -9.54 5.89
CA LEU A 51 16.45 -8.65 5.61
C LEU A 51 15.28 -8.81 6.59
N ASP A 52 15.21 -9.93 7.34
CA ASP A 52 14.12 -10.19 8.29
C ASP A 52 14.13 -9.10 9.37
N LEU A 53 15.29 -8.91 10.00
CA LEU A 53 15.51 -7.90 11.04
C LEU A 53 15.25 -6.47 10.54
N TYR A 54 15.61 -6.18 9.29
CA TYR A 54 15.39 -4.87 8.68
C TYR A 54 13.92 -4.59 8.35
N LEU A 55 13.16 -5.62 8.02
CA LEU A 55 11.73 -5.51 7.73
C LEU A 55 10.86 -5.57 9.00
N ARG A 56 11.40 -5.99 10.15
CA ARG A 56 10.67 -6.02 11.44
C ARG A 56 9.99 -4.69 11.82
N PRO A 57 10.63 -3.51 11.75
CA PRO A 57 9.99 -2.26 12.17
C PRO A 57 8.93 -1.72 11.19
N VAL A 58 8.74 -2.35 10.02
CA VAL A 58 7.86 -1.81 8.97
C VAL A 58 6.40 -2.03 9.34
N ARG A 59 5.65 -0.94 9.51
CA ARG A 59 4.19 -0.99 9.66
C ARG A 59 3.52 -1.08 8.29
N SER A 60 2.46 -1.88 8.19
CA SER A 60 1.58 -1.93 7.02
C SER A 60 1.11 -0.52 6.65
N GLY A 61 1.32 -0.09 5.40
CA GLY A 61 0.85 1.20 4.87
C GLY A 61 1.88 2.34 4.82
N GLN A 62 3.04 2.22 5.46
CA GLN A 62 4.16 3.17 5.29
C GLN A 62 5.07 2.71 4.14
N PHE A 63 4.52 2.67 2.92
CA PHE A 63 5.25 2.22 1.73
C PHE A 63 6.22 3.29 1.23
N SER A 64 7.47 3.20 1.68
CA SER A 64 8.59 3.88 1.04
C SER A 64 9.11 3.08 -0.17
N PRO A 65 9.61 3.74 -1.24
CA PRO A 65 10.21 3.08 -2.40
C PRO A 65 11.33 2.08 -2.06
N GLY A 66 11.99 2.25 -0.90
CA GLY A 66 13.02 1.33 -0.38
C GLY A 66 12.54 -0.09 -0.06
N TYR A 67 11.23 -0.34 0.01
CA TYR A 67 10.64 -1.66 0.29
C TYR A 67 10.24 -2.44 -0.95
N ALA A 68 10.58 -1.98 -2.16
CA ALA A 68 10.26 -2.66 -3.43
C ALA A 68 10.85 -4.09 -3.52
N VAL A 69 11.81 -4.43 -2.66
CA VAL A 69 12.41 -5.78 -2.59
C VAL A 69 11.53 -6.78 -1.83
N GLY A 70 10.57 -6.31 -1.05
CA GLY A 70 9.74 -7.12 -0.16
C GLY A 70 9.06 -8.32 -0.82
N PRO A 71 8.26 -8.14 -1.89
CA PRO A 71 7.57 -9.25 -2.54
C PRO A 71 8.52 -10.31 -3.12
N ALA A 72 9.59 -9.89 -3.79
CA ALA A 72 10.56 -10.81 -4.38
C ALA A 72 11.39 -11.55 -3.31
N TYR A 73 11.66 -10.90 -2.18
CA TYR A 73 12.29 -11.53 -1.03
C TYR A 73 11.34 -12.54 -0.36
N LEU A 74 10.07 -12.17 -0.18
CA LEU A 74 9.03 -13.03 0.35
C LEU A 74 8.87 -14.29 -0.49
N GLU A 75 8.79 -14.17 -1.82
CA GLU A 75 8.74 -15.29 -2.76
C GLU A 75 9.89 -16.29 -2.53
N ARG A 76 11.14 -15.79 -2.55
CA ARG A 76 12.33 -16.64 -2.33
C ARG A 76 12.34 -17.28 -0.95
N ARG A 77 11.85 -16.56 0.06
CA ARG A 77 11.75 -17.07 1.43
C ARG A 77 10.69 -18.15 1.55
N VAL A 78 9.51 -17.94 1.00
CA VAL A 78 8.45 -18.96 0.94
C VAL A 78 8.91 -20.20 0.20
N LEU A 79 9.77 -20.11 -0.82
CA LEU A 79 10.27 -21.29 -1.54
C LEU A 79 11.38 -22.05 -0.79
N ASN A 80 12.23 -21.35 -0.04
CA ASN A 80 13.45 -21.93 0.57
C ASN A 80 13.39 -22.12 2.10
N GLU A 81 12.32 -21.67 2.78
CA GLU A 81 12.15 -21.88 4.22
C GLU A 81 12.18 -23.37 4.61
N ARG A 82 12.88 -23.70 5.68
CA ARG A 82 13.03 -25.10 6.14
C ARG A 82 11.78 -25.56 6.89
N SER A 83 11.56 -26.88 6.95
CA SER A 83 10.54 -27.48 7.82
C SER A 83 10.83 -27.11 9.28
N GLY A 84 9.90 -26.40 9.93
CA GLY A 84 10.08 -25.82 11.28
C GLY A 84 10.58 -24.37 11.31
N GLY A 85 10.69 -23.72 10.14
CA GLY A 85 10.94 -22.28 10.04
C GLY A 85 9.70 -21.43 10.35
N ALA A 86 9.65 -20.21 9.80
CA ALA A 86 8.58 -19.26 10.09
C ALA A 86 7.18 -19.81 9.69
N PRO A 87 6.22 -19.93 10.63
CA PRO A 87 4.95 -20.61 10.36
C PRO A 87 4.11 -19.98 9.24
N ILE A 88 4.12 -18.65 9.09
CA ILE A 88 3.36 -17.96 8.03
C ILE A 88 3.92 -18.29 6.65
N LEU A 89 5.26 -18.33 6.49
CA LEU A 89 5.88 -18.69 5.21
C LEU A 89 5.55 -20.13 4.81
N LEU A 90 5.53 -21.03 5.80
CA LEU A 90 5.13 -22.42 5.59
C LEU A 90 3.65 -22.51 5.21
N ARG A 91 2.75 -21.78 5.89
CA ARG A 91 1.33 -21.71 5.53
C ARG A 91 1.11 -21.25 4.08
N VAL A 92 1.85 -20.23 3.63
CA VAL A 92 1.77 -19.78 2.22
C VAL A 92 2.21 -20.87 1.25
N ARG A 93 3.29 -21.60 1.58
CA ARG A 93 3.75 -22.72 0.77
C ARG A 93 2.73 -23.87 0.74
N ASP A 94 2.16 -24.23 1.88
CA ASP A 94 1.17 -25.32 2.01
C ASP A 94 -0.08 -25.01 1.18
N VAL A 95 -0.55 -23.76 1.22
CA VAL A 95 -1.67 -23.29 0.39
C VAL A 95 -1.32 -23.37 -1.10
N ALA A 96 -0.14 -22.89 -1.51
CA ALA A 96 0.29 -22.98 -2.91
C ALA A 96 0.40 -24.43 -3.40
N GLN A 97 0.86 -25.34 -2.55
CA GLN A 97 0.92 -26.77 -2.85
C GLN A 97 -0.46 -27.39 -3.03
N ARG A 98 -1.42 -27.06 -2.14
CA ARG A 98 -2.81 -27.54 -2.26
C ARG A 98 -3.48 -27.00 -3.53
N LEU A 99 -3.32 -25.72 -3.84
CA LEU A 99 -3.82 -25.13 -5.08
C LEU A 99 -3.23 -25.81 -6.32
N CYS A 100 -1.93 -26.10 -6.31
CA CYS A 100 -1.28 -26.83 -7.40
C CYS A 100 -1.79 -28.27 -7.56
N GLN A 101 -2.08 -28.96 -6.46
CA GLN A 101 -2.60 -30.33 -6.48
C GLN A 101 -4.06 -30.43 -6.94
N GLU A 102 -4.88 -29.47 -6.54
CA GLU A 102 -6.32 -29.45 -6.82
C GLU A 102 -6.70 -28.63 -8.05
N GLY A 103 -5.77 -27.79 -8.52
CA GLY A 103 -5.90 -27.02 -9.75
C GLY A 103 -5.83 -27.90 -11.00
N SER A 104 -6.40 -27.39 -12.09
CA SER A 104 -6.41 -28.07 -13.39
C SER A 104 -5.87 -27.19 -14.51
N ASP A 105 -5.17 -26.09 -14.16
CA ASP A 105 -4.72 -25.05 -15.09
C ASP A 105 -3.24 -25.17 -15.49
N GLY A 106 -2.54 -26.18 -14.97
CA GLY A 106 -1.14 -26.48 -15.29
C GLY A 106 -0.12 -25.60 -14.57
N ARG A 107 -0.55 -24.74 -13.63
CA ARG A 107 0.35 -23.94 -12.78
C ARG A 107 1.07 -24.82 -11.77
N ASP A 108 2.36 -24.56 -11.59
CA ASP A 108 3.15 -25.23 -10.56
C ASP A 108 3.12 -24.45 -9.22
N VAL A 109 3.78 -24.99 -8.19
CA VAL A 109 3.85 -24.35 -6.86
C VAL A 109 4.54 -22.98 -6.95
N TYR A 110 5.51 -22.81 -7.84
CA TYR A 110 6.23 -21.56 -8.01
C TYR A 110 5.30 -20.46 -8.56
N ASP A 111 4.49 -20.79 -9.56
CA ASP A 111 3.50 -19.88 -10.14
C ASP A 111 2.51 -19.38 -9.06
N TYR A 112 1.97 -20.29 -8.25
CA TYR A 112 1.08 -19.92 -7.16
C TYR A 112 1.77 -19.07 -6.08
N VAL A 113 2.99 -19.40 -5.67
CA VAL A 113 3.75 -18.59 -4.70
C VAL A 113 3.98 -17.18 -5.24
N LYS A 114 4.32 -17.06 -6.52
CA LYS A 114 4.53 -15.77 -7.19
C LYS A 114 3.27 -14.91 -7.23
N GLU A 115 2.09 -15.51 -7.39
CA GLU A 115 0.80 -14.80 -7.31
C GLU A 115 0.38 -14.46 -5.88
N LEU A 116 0.62 -15.36 -4.92
CA LEU A 116 0.20 -15.18 -3.52
C LEU A 116 1.10 -14.24 -2.73
N CYS A 117 2.41 -14.18 -3.00
CA CYS A 117 3.32 -13.32 -2.24
C CYS A 117 2.96 -11.82 -2.34
N PRO A 118 2.62 -11.25 -3.51
CA PRO A 118 2.11 -9.89 -3.60
C PRO A 118 0.80 -9.69 -2.83
N LEU A 119 -0.09 -10.69 -2.82
CA LEU A 119 -1.30 -10.64 -2.00
C LEU A 119 -0.94 -10.52 -0.52
N VAL A 120 -0.19 -11.47 0.01
CA VAL A 120 0.24 -11.49 1.42
C VAL A 120 0.99 -10.19 1.77
N TRP A 121 1.87 -9.72 0.90
CA TRP A 121 2.62 -8.48 1.13
C TRP A 121 1.71 -7.24 1.29
N ASN A 122 0.62 -7.17 0.53
CA ASN A 122 -0.24 -5.99 0.47
C ASN A 122 -1.48 -6.08 1.38
N THR A 123 -1.99 -7.29 1.62
CA THR A 123 -3.26 -7.51 2.33
C THR A 123 -3.09 -8.18 3.67
N CYS A 124 -1.89 -8.65 4.02
CA CYS A 124 -1.70 -9.29 5.32
C CYS A 124 -1.98 -8.28 6.43
N GLN A 125 -2.90 -8.66 7.30
CA GLN A 125 -3.38 -7.83 8.40
C GLN A 125 -2.56 -8.04 9.67
N VAL A 126 -1.54 -8.91 9.60
CA VAL A 126 -0.53 -9.05 10.65
C VAL A 126 0.54 -7.99 10.45
N ARG A 127 1.23 -7.66 11.54
CA ARG A 127 2.42 -6.81 11.45
C ARG A 127 3.49 -7.55 10.62
N LEU A 128 4.19 -6.84 9.73
CA LEU A 128 5.15 -7.45 8.80
C LEU A 128 6.31 -8.17 9.51
N ASP A 129 6.63 -7.81 10.76
CA ASP A 129 7.61 -8.55 11.58
C ASP A 129 7.21 -10.02 11.80
N LEU A 130 5.91 -10.27 11.98
CA LEU A 130 5.40 -11.61 12.30
C LEU A 130 5.51 -12.59 11.13
N ILE A 131 5.60 -12.10 9.89
CA ILE A 131 5.79 -12.94 8.70
C ILE A 131 7.09 -13.75 8.81
N TRP A 132 8.12 -13.15 9.42
CA TRP A 132 9.47 -13.72 9.52
C TRP A 132 9.76 -14.34 10.89
N GLU A 133 8.79 -14.32 11.81
CA GLU A 133 9.00 -14.70 13.21
C GLU A 133 9.26 -16.21 13.36
N THR A 134 10.33 -16.53 14.08
CA THR A 134 10.76 -17.91 14.36
C THR A 134 10.86 -18.20 15.86
N ASP A 135 10.86 -17.17 16.70
CA ASP A 135 11.11 -17.32 18.14
C ASP A 135 9.79 -17.33 18.92
N LYS A 136 8.84 -16.45 18.55
CA LYS A 136 7.51 -16.35 19.18
C LYS A 136 6.46 -17.17 18.45
N ILE A 137 6.76 -18.45 18.26
CA ILE A 137 5.93 -19.37 17.46
C ILE A 137 4.49 -19.44 18.01
N ASP A 138 4.30 -19.41 19.33
CA ASP A 138 2.96 -19.48 19.95
C ASP A 138 2.04 -18.33 19.53
N VAL A 139 2.57 -17.10 19.45
CA VAL A 139 1.80 -15.92 19.02
C VAL A 139 1.39 -16.06 17.55
N VAL A 140 2.31 -16.55 16.71
CA VAL A 140 2.03 -16.77 15.29
C VAL A 140 1.04 -17.92 15.11
N ASN A 141 1.13 -18.97 15.92
CA ASN A 141 0.20 -20.09 15.88
C ASN A 141 -1.21 -19.68 16.34
N GLU A 142 -1.32 -18.79 17.33
CA GLU A 142 -2.62 -18.22 17.72
C GLU A 142 -3.26 -17.47 16.54
N ILE A 143 -2.46 -16.71 15.78
CA ILE A 143 -2.92 -16.02 14.56
C ILE A 143 -3.38 -17.04 13.51
N LEU A 144 -2.56 -18.05 13.23
CA LEU A 144 -2.87 -19.10 12.26
C LEU A 144 -4.03 -20.00 12.69
N SER A 145 -4.34 -20.09 13.98
CA SER A 145 -5.51 -20.85 14.46
C SER A 145 -6.84 -20.14 14.19
N ARG A 146 -6.82 -18.86 13.78
CA ARG A 146 -8.04 -18.09 13.47
C ARG A 146 -8.65 -18.46 12.11
N SER A 147 -7.89 -19.13 11.23
CA SER A 147 -8.37 -19.70 9.98
C SER A 147 -7.81 -21.12 9.80
N ASP A 148 -8.67 -22.08 9.46
CA ASP A 148 -8.19 -23.41 9.09
C ASP A 148 -7.51 -23.40 7.71
N LEU A 149 -6.72 -24.43 7.42
CA LEU A 149 -6.00 -24.51 6.14
C LEU A 149 -6.97 -24.53 4.94
N GLU A 150 -8.10 -25.17 5.11
CA GLU A 150 -9.13 -25.34 4.09
C GLU A 150 -9.73 -23.99 3.68
N SER A 151 -10.05 -23.12 4.64
CA SER A 151 -10.49 -21.74 4.38
C SER A 151 -9.40 -20.88 3.78
N ASP A 152 -8.15 -21.01 4.23
CA ASP A 152 -7.01 -20.31 3.62
C ASP A 152 -6.83 -20.71 2.14
N VAL A 153 -6.94 -22.01 1.83
CA VAL A 153 -6.90 -22.54 0.45
C VAL A 153 -8.07 -22.00 -0.36
N PHE A 154 -9.28 -21.96 0.18
CA PHE A 154 -10.44 -21.40 -0.50
C PHE A 154 -10.27 -19.89 -0.80
N ILE A 155 -9.86 -19.09 0.18
CA ILE A 155 -9.63 -17.63 -0.01
C ILE A 155 -8.57 -17.40 -1.10
N ALA A 156 -7.48 -18.17 -1.06
CA ALA A 156 -6.43 -18.11 -2.05
C ALA A 156 -6.90 -18.59 -3.44
N ALA A 157 -7.77 -19.61 -3.50
CA ALA A 157 -8.37 -20.09 -4.74
C ALA A 157 -9.25 -19.02 -5.39
N VAL A 158 -10.07 -18.33 -4.61
CA VAL A 158 -10.89 -17.20 -5.09
C VAL A 158 -10.02 -16.09 -5.66
N TYR A 159 -8.90 -15.78 -5.00
CA TYR A 159 -7.95 -14.76 -5.49
C TYR A 159 -7.25 -15.19 -6.79
N THR A 160 -6.76 -16.43 -6.85
CA THR A 160 -6.00 -16.99 -7.99
C THR A 160 -6.88 -17.49 -9.14
N GLY A 161 -8.21 -17.43 -8.98
CA GLY A 161 -9.15 -17.94 -9.98
C GLY A 161 -9.13 -19.46 -10.15
N THR A 162 -8.72 -20.22 -9.14
CA THR A 162 -8.60 -21.68 -9.22
C THR A 162 -9.98 -22.36 -9.11
N LEU A 163 -10.70 -22.40 -10.23
CA LEU A 163 -12.11 -22.84 -10.31
C LEU A 163 -12.40 -24.22 -9.71
N PRO A 164 -11.57 -25.27 -9.89
CA PRO A 164 -11.86 -26.59 -9.32
C PRO A 164 -11.94 -26.59 -7.78
N VAL A 165 -11.03 -25.87 -7.12
CA VAL A 165 -11.01 -25.72 -5.65
C VAL A 165 -12.24 -24.95 -5.17
N ILE A 166 -12.64 -23.93 -5.92
CA ILE A 166 -13.85 -23.16 -5.63
C ILE A 166 -15.09 -24.05 -5.76
N ALA A 167 -15.18 -24.84 -6.83
CA ALA A 167 -16.32 -25.71 -7.09
C ALA A 167 -16.48 -26.81 -6.03
N THR A 168 -15.37 -27.44 -5.62
CA THR A 168 -15.36 -28.43 -4.54
C THR A 168 -15.76 -27.80 -3.21
N TRP A 169 -15.29 -26.58 -2.93
CA TRP A 169 -15.72 -25.84 -1.75
C TRP A 169 -17.22 -25.55 -1.75
N SER A 170 -17.76 -25.04 -2.86
CA SER A 170 -19.19 -24.79 -3.01
C SER A 170 -20.02 -26.06 -2.83
N ALA A 171 -19.53 -27.21 -3.31
CA ALA A 171 -20.20 -28.50 -3.13
C ALA A 171 -20.17 -29.03 -1.69
N SER A 172 -19.20 -28.60 -0.87
CA SER A 172 -19.06 -29.06 0.52
C SER A 172 -20.15 -28.52 1.47
N GLY A 173 -20.97 -27.55 1.02
CA GLY A 173 -22.02 -26.95 1.84
C GLY A 173 -21.53 -26.07 2.99
N LYS A 174 -20.21 -25.81 3.07
CA LYS A 174 -19.64 -24.84 4.02
C LYS A 174 -20.19 -23.45 3.72
N GLN A 175 -20.71 -22.79 4.76
CA GLN A 175 -21.33 -21.47 4.66
C GLN A 175 -20.30 -20.39 4.28
N LEU A 176 -20.57 -19.64 3.21
CA LEU A 176 -19.70 -18.67 2.55
C LEU A 176 -19.61 -17.29 3.26
N GLY A 177 -19.48 -17.28 4.59
CA GLY A 177 -20.01 -16.14 5.37
C GLY A 177 -18.98 -15.17 5.96
N GLN A 178 -17.90 -15.72 6.52
CA GLN A 178 -17.01 -15.01 7.46
C GLN A 178 -15.54 -15.43 7.31
N GLU A 179 -15.18 -16.10 6.22
CA GLU A 179 -13.82 -16.61 6.01
C GLU A 179 -12.85 -15.44 5.81
N ARG A 180 -12.19 -15.07 6.90
CA ARG A 180 -11.14 -14.07 6.96
C ARG A 180 -9.86 -14.77 7.36
N SER A 181 -8.90 -14.74 6.46
CA SER A 181 -7.53 -15.08 6.78
C SER A 181 -6.79 -13.79 7.15
N LEU A 182 -6.07 -13.81 8.27
CA LEU A 182 -5.16 -12.71 8.59
C LEU A 182 -3.96 -12.66 7.61
N VAL A 183 -3.70 -13.77 6.90
CA VAL A 183 -2.62 -13.91 5.91
C VAL A 183 -3.13 -13.58 4.50
N PHE A 184 -4.23 -14.21 4.07
CA PHE A 184 -4.73 -14.11 2.69
C PHE A 184 -5.88 -13.09 2.50
N GLY A 185 -6.35 -12.44 3.56
CA GLY A 185 -7.42 -11.44 3.49
C GLY A 185 -8.82 -12.07 3.47
N ASN A 186 -9.72 -11.49 2.68
CA ASN A 186 -11.14 -11.85 2.68
C ASN A 186 -11.58 -12.34 1.29
N ALA A 187 -12.19 -13.54 1.24
CA ALA A 187 -12.74 -14.12 0.01
C ALA A 187 -13.75 -13.19 -0.68
N THR A 188 -14.60 -12.47 0.06
CA THR A 188 -15.63 -11.60 -0.55
C THR A 188 -15.00 -10.43 -1.28
N GLN A 189 -13.87 -9.90 -0.78
CA GLN A 189 -13.13 -8.82 -1.44
C GLN A 189 -12.46 -9.33 -2.71
N HIS A 190 -11.86 -10.52 -2.65
CA HIS A 190 -11.25 -11.15 -3.83
C HIS A 190 -12.28 -11.47 -4.91
N ALA A 191 -13.46 -11.99 -4.53
CA ALA A 191 -14.55 -12.25 -5.46
C ALA A 191 -15.05 -10.94 -6.12
N ALA A 192 -15.30 -9.89 -5.33
CA ALA A 192 -15.69 -8.58 -5.87
C ALA A 192 -14.62 -8.00 -6.81
N ARG A 193 -13.33 -8.17 -6.47
CA ARG A 193 -12.20 -7.76 -7.30
C ARG A 193 -12.09 -8.56 -8.59
N SER A 194 -12.44 -9.85 -8.59
CA SER A 194 -12.43 -10.69 -9.79
C SER A 194 -13.51 -10.26 -10.80
N GLY A 195 -14.66 -9.79 -10.31
CA GLY A 195 -15.83 -9.49 -11.15
C GLY A 195 -16.57 -10.73 -11.67
N SER A 196 -16.24 -11.93 -11.21
CA SER A 196 -16.90 -13.17 -11.64
C SER A 196 -18.34 -13.23 -11.16
N HIS A 197 -19.29 -13.31 -12.10
CA HIS A 197 -20.72 -13.38 -11.79
C HIS A 197 -21.07 -14.63 -11.00
N ASP A 198 -20.49 -15.79 -11.35
CA ASP A 198 -20.79 -17.06 -10.70
C ASP A 198 -20.34 -17.09 -9.24
N LEU A 199 -19.12 -16.58 -8.98
CA LEU A 199 -18.59 -16.45 -7.62
C LEU A 199 -19.46 -15.53 -6.79
N ILE A 200 -19.74 -14.35 -7.32
CA ILE A 200 -20.53 -13.34 -6.63
C ILE A 200 -21.95 -13.85 -6.36
N ALA A 201 -22.58 -14.53 -7.32
CA ALA A 201 -23.89 -15.15 -7.16
C ALA A 201 -23.90 -16.19 -6.03
N ALA A 202 -22.92 -17.10 -6.03
CA ALA A 202 -22.77 -18.11 -4.98
C ALA A 202 -22.54 -17.50 -3.59
N MET A 203 -21.88 -16.35 -3.51
CA MET A 203 -21.62 -15.65 -2.25
C MET A 203 -22.77 -14.76 -1.77
N ILE A 204 -23.66 -14.32 -2.67
CA ILE A 204 -24.83 -13.50 -2.34
C ILE A 204 -26.06 -14.35 -2.01
N ASP A 205 -26.21 -15.52 -2.63
CA ASP A 205 -27.44 -16.33 -2.57
C ASP A 205 -27.60 -17.10 -1.24
N TRP A 206 -27.96 -16.36 -0.18
CA TRP A 206 -28.19 -16.90 1.15
C TRP A 206 -29.66 -17.19 1.44
N PRO A 207 -29.96 -18.23 2.24
CA PRO A 207 -31.34 -18.57 2.61
C PRO A 207 -32.00 -17.53 3.53
N TYR A 208 -31.21 -16.68 4.20
CA TYR A 208 -31.70 -15.61 5.07
C TYR A 208 -31.76 -14.28 4.30
N GLU A 209 -32.95 -13.69 4.21
CA GLU A 209 -33.24 -12.53 3.37
C GLU A 209 -32.49 -11.26 3.81
N ASP A 210 -32.34 -11.04 5.11
CA ASP A 210 -31.56 -9.94 5.68
C ASP A 210 -30.07 -10.01 5.30
N VAL A 211 -29.48 -11.20 5.41
CA VAL A 211 -28.09 -11.46 5.01
C VAL A 211 -27.91 -11.30 3.50
N PHE A 212 -28.87 -11.79 2.69
CA PHE A 212 -28.86 -11.61 1.24
C PHE A 212 -28.76 -10.13 0.87
N HIS A 213 -29.63 -9.27 1.45
CA HIS A 213 -29.65 -7.84 1.14
C HIS A 213 -28.37 -7.14 1.57
N GLU A 214 -27.85 -7.45 2.77
CA GLU A 214 -26.59 -6.88 3.26
C GLU A 214 -25.41 -7.26 2.35
N LYS A 215 -25.27 -8.56 2.04
CA LYS A 215 -24.18 -9.05 1.18
C LYS A 215 -24.29 -8.47 -0.22
N ARG A 216 -25.48 -8.44 -0.81
CA ARG A 216 -25.70 -7.87 -2.14
C ARG A 216 -25.31 -6.40 -2.21
N ALA A 217 -25.70 -5.61 -1.22
CA ALA A 217 -25.35 -4.19 -1.15
C ALA A 217 -23.85 -3.98 -0.93
N TRP A 218 -23.22 -4.81 -0.11
CA TRP A 218 -21.77 -4.81 0.08
C TRP A 218 -21.02 -5.15 -1.22
N PHE A 219 -21.40 -6.23 -1.90
CA PHE A 219 -20.80 -6.64 -3.17
C PHE A 219 -20.98 -5.58 -4.26
N LEU A 220 -22.15 -4.92 -4.30
CA LEU A 220 -22.41 -3.84 -5.24
C LEU A 220 -21.42 -2.68 -5.06
N ALA A 221 -21.21 -2.25 -3.82
CA ALA A 221 -20.26 -1.18 -3.48
C ALA A 221 -18.81 -1.58 -3.84
N GLN A 222 -18.39 -2.80 -3.48
CA GLN A 222 -17.03 -3.27 -3.72
C GLN A 222 -16.73 -3.50 -5.20
N ALA A 223 -17.66 -4.12 -5.95
CA ALA A 223 -17.50 -4.29 -7.39
C ALA A 223 -17.37 -2.93 -8.10
N ALA A 224 -18.15 -1.92 -7.65
CA ALA A 224 -18.06 -0.57 -8.18
C ALA A 224 -16.72 0.11 -7.86
N GLU A 225 -16.22 -0.03 -6.62
CA GLU A 225 -14.92 0.50 -6.18
C GLU A 225 -13.75 -0.13 -6.94
N TYR A 226 -13.85 -1.42 -7.28
CA TYR A 226 -12.88 -2.10 -8.15
C TYR A 226 -13.09 -1.84 -9.65
N GLY A 227 -14.11 -1.06 -10.04
CA GLY A 227 -14.37 -0.71 -11.44
C GLY A 227 -14.96 -1.83 -12.31
N ARG A 228 -15.60 -2.84 -11.71
CA ARG A 228 -16.17 -3.99 -12.42
C ARG A 228 -17.58 -3.70 -12.92
N ALA A 229 -17.70 -3.00 -14.04
CA ALA A 229 -18.98 -2.48 -14.54
C ALA A 229 -20.05 -3.56 -14.77
N GLU A 230 -19.68 -4.67 -15.42
CA GLU A 230 -20.59 -5.79 -15.71
C GLU A 230 -21.05 -6.45 -14.41
N ALA A 231 -20.11 -6.70 -13.48
CA ALA A 231 -20.43 -7.28 -12.19
C ALA A 231 -21.32 -6.35 -11.34
N THR A 232 -21.07 -5.04 -11.34
CA THR A 232 -21.92 -4.06 -10.66
C THR A 232 -23.36 -4.10 -11.20
N GLN A 233 -23.53 -4.14 -12.53
CA GLN A 233 -24.86 -4.24 -13.14
C GLN A 233 -25.53 -5.60 -12.83
N PHE A 234 -24.78 -6.69 -12.91
CA PHE A 234 -25.23 -8.02 -12.56
C PHE A 234 -25.75 -8.08 -11.11
N ILE A 235 -24.94 -7.62 -10.14
CA ILE A 235 -25.32 -7.59 -8.71
C ILE A 235 -26.57 -6.73 -8.50
N PHE A 236 -26.64 -5.56 -9.15
CA PHE A 236 -27.82 -4.71 -9.05
C PHE A 236 -29.08 -5.39 -9.57
N ASN A 237 -28.98 -6.26 -10.58
CA ASN A 237 -30.13 -6.97 -11.16
C ASN A 237 -30.37 -8.37 -10.56
N PHE A 238 -29.43 -8.89 -9.75
CA PHE A 238 -29.46 -10.25 -9.22
C PHE A 238 -30.68 -10.50 -8.33
N LYS A 239 -31.60 -11.36 -8.79
CA LYS A 239 -32.86 -11.71 -8.12
C LYS A 239 -33.72 -10.49 -7.72
N THR A 240 -33.66 -9.38 -8.46
CA THR A 240 -34.45 -8.17 -8.13
C THR A 240 -35.96 -8.41 -8.11
N GLU A 241 -36.48 -9.34 -8.92
CA GLU A 241 -37.90 -9.69 -8.93
C GLU A 241 -38.35 -10.36 -7.61
N GLN A 242 -37.49 -11.19 -7.02
CA GLN A 242 -37.75 -11.92 -5.77
C GLN A 242 -37.41 -11.05 -4.56
N HIS A 243 -36.30 -10.32 -4.65
CA HIS A 243 -35.74 -9.47 -3.60
C HIS A 243 -35.52 -8.06 -4.15
N PRO A 244 -36.57 -7.22 -4.22
CA PRO A 244 -36.48 -5.88 -4.76
C PRO A 244 -35.63 -4.97 -3.85
N TRP A 245 -35.01 -3.95 -4.44
CA TRP A 245 -34.31 -2.93 -3.66
C TRP A 245 -35.30 -2.04 -2.93
N VAL A 246 -35.20 -1.99 -1.60
CA VAL A 246 -36.01 -1.11 -0.75
C VAL A 246 -35.19 0.13 -0.34
N PHE A 247 -35.60 1.30 -0.82
CA PHE A 247 -34.98 2.60 -0.51
C PHE A 247 -35.93 3.45 0.35
N ALA A 248 -35.86 3.34 1.67
CA ALA A 248 -36.76 4.06 2.59
C ALA A 248 -36.23 5.47 2.96
N LYS A 249 -37.13 6.45 3.19
CA LYS A 249 -36.79 7.81 3.65
C LYS A 249 -36.62 7.96 5.16
N LYS A 250 -37.15 7.03 5.98
CA LYS A 250 -37.07 7.04 7.45
C LYS A 250 -36.39 5.76 7.93
N ARG A 251 -35.65 5.85 9.05
CA ARG A 251 -35.09 4.69 9.76
C ARG A 251 -36.18 3.61 9.85
N PRO A 252 -36.02 2.44 9.21
CA PRO A 252 -36.95 1.35 9.44
C PRO A 252 -36.70 0.79 10.85
N ARG A 253 -37.59 -0.10 11.29
CA ARG A 253 -37.60 -0.73 12.63
C ARG A 253 -36.19 -1.21 13.06
N PRO A 254 -35.91 -1.29 14.37
CA PRO A 254 -34.66 -1.87 14.87
C PRO A 254 -34.43 -3.24 14.21
N GLY A 255 -33.34 -3.39 13.45
CA GLY A 255 -32.97 -4.63 12.74
C GLY A 255 -33.08 -4.61 11.21
N TYR A 256 -33.61 -3.56 10.56
CA TYR A 256 -33.59 -3.49 9.08
C TYR A 256 -32.33 -2.77 8.56
N PRO A 257 -31.62 -3.28 7.54
CA PRO A 257 -30.36 -2.70 7.13
C PRO A 257 -30.56 -1.33 6.46
N PHE A 258 -29.98 -0.30 7.08
CA PHE A 258 -29.76 1.06 6.53
C PHE A 258 -28.89 1.06 5.25
N VAL A 259 -28.51 -0.11 4.76
CA VAL A 259 -27.41 -0.35 3.83
C VAL A 259 -27.77 0.09 2.41
N ASN A 260 -28.92 -0.31 1.87
CA ASN A 260 -29.29 -0.04 0.47
C ASN A 260 -29.32 1.45 0.10
N GLN A 261 -29.88 2.29 0.98
CA GLN A 261 -29.92 3.74 0.75
C GLN A 261 -28.52 4.36 0.79
N GLN A 262 -27.64 3.85 1.65
CA GLN A 262 -26.25 4.32 1.71
C GLN A 262 -25.45 3.88 0.48
N THR A 263 -25.69 2.65 0.00
CA THR A 263 -24.99 2.08 -1.15
C THR A 263 -25.18 2.91 -2.43
N LEU A 264 -26.37 3.46 -2.69
CA LEU A 264 -26.57 4.37 -3.84
C LEU A 264 -26.27 5.84 -3.53
N ARG A 265 -26.12 6.23 -2.26
CA ARG A 265 -25.76 7.61 -1.86
C ARG A 265 -24.27 7.90 -1.97
N ARG A 266 -23.42 6.89 -1.81
CA ARG A 266 -21.97 7.04 -1.89
C ARG A 266 -21.38 5.82 -2.58
N ILE A 267 -21.00 5.99 -3.84
CA ILE A 267 -20.29 4.97 -4.60
C ILE A 267 -19.00 5.57 -5.14
N ASN A 268 -17.89 5.08 -4.62
CA ASN A 268 -16.59 5.42 -5.19
C ASN A 268 -16.34 4.45 -6.34
N THR A 269 -15.91 4.96 -7.48
CA THR A 269 -15.59 4.10 -8.62
C THR A 269 -14.53 4.74 -9.52
N PRO A 270 -13.58 3.96 -10.06
CA PRO A 270 -12.69 4.41 -11.13
C PRO A 270 -13.39 4.47 -12.49
N SER A 271 -14.65 4.05 -12.60
CA SER A 271 -15.35 3.89 -13.88
C SER A 271 -16.51 4.88 -14.05
N LYS A 272 -16.43 5.68 -15.10
CA LYS A 272 -17.51 6.60 -15.50
C LYS A 272 -18.80 5.86 -15.86
N THR A 273 -18.72 4.65 -16.41
CA THR A 273 -19.91 3.85 -16.76
C THR A 273 -20.67 3.44 -15.51
N ILE A 274 -19.96 3.04 -14.45
CA ILE A 274 -20.55 2.71 -13.15
C ILE A 274 -21.15 3.95 -12.51
N TYR A 275 -20.43 5.08 -12.53
CA TYR A 275 -20.97 6.34 -11.99
C TYR A 275 -22.29 6.75 -12.67
N ASN A 276 -22.33 6.70 -14.00
CA ASN A 276 -23.53 7.02 -14.78
C ASN A 276 -24.68 6.03 -14.47
N PHE A 277 -24.38 4.73 -14.43
CA PHE A 277 -25.35 3.70 -14.07
C PHE A 277 -25.97 3.96 -12.68
N VAL A 278 -25.14 4.24 -11.68
CA VAL A 278 -25.61 4.50 -10.32
C VAL A 278 -26.37 5.82 -10.25
N SER A 279 -25.93 6.84 -10.96
CA SER A 279 -26.64 8.13 -11.08
C SER A 279 -28.04 7.95 -11.68
N GLU A 280 -28.16 7.14 -12.74
CA GLU A 280 -29.44 6.77 -13.34
C GLU A 280 -30.34 6.05 -12.33
N LYS A 281 -29.87 4.97 -11.68
CA LYS A 281 -30.67 4.23 -10.70
C LYS A 281 -31.06 5.08 -9.50
N ARG A 282 -30.19 5.98 -9.06
CA ARG A 282 -30.52 6.94 -8.01
C ARG A 282 -31.63 7.89 -8.46
N SER A 283 -31.60 8.39 -9.69
CA SER A 283 -32.67 9.26 -10.20
C SER A 283 -34.03 8.55 -10.25
N THR A 284 -34.04 7.25 -10.58
CA THR A 284 -35.27 6.43 -10.64
C THR A 284 -35.81 6.11 -9.25
N HIS A 285 -34.95 5.70 -8.31
CA HIS A 285 -35.38 5.17 -7.01
C HIS A 285 -35.37 6.20 -5.87
N LEU A 286 -34.61 7.28 -6.00
CA LEU A 286 -34.45 8.35 -5.01
C LEU A 286 -34.68 9.74 -5.66
N PRO A 287 -35.90 9.99 -6.20
CA PRO A 287 -36.23 11.25 -6.86
C PRO A 287 -36.05 12.42 -5.89
N ALA A 288 -35.42 13.50 -6.37
CA ALA A 288 -34.91 14.68 -5.63
C ALA A 288 -33.53 14.55 -4.99
N THR A 289 -32.76 13.49 -5.26
CA THR A 289 -31.39 13.37 -4.76
C THR A 289 -30.40 13.19 -5.93
N THR A 290 -29.91 14.30 -6.50
CA THR A 290 -28.69 14.29 -7.33
C THR A 290 -27.45 14.34 -6.44
N PHE A 291 -26.28 14.00 -6.98
CA PHE A 291 -25.04 14.26 -6.25
C PHE A 291 -24.84 15.77 -6.20
N GLY A 292 -24.80 16.32 -4.98
CA GLY A 292 -24.52 17.74 -4.78
C GLY A 292 -23.02 17.98 -4.72
N VAL A 293 -22.67 19.25 -4.51
CA VAL A 293 -21.26 19.69 -4.38
C VAL A 293 -20.53 18.87 -3.32
N LYS A 294 -21.19 18.57 -2.20
CA LYS A 294 -20.59 17.80 -1.13
C LYS A 294 -20.21 16.38 -1.59
N GLU A 295 -21.16 15.63 -2.15
CA GLU A 295 -20.88 14.26 -2.58
C GLU A 295 -19.86 14.20 -3.72
N ASN A 296 -19.95 15.12 -4.71
CA ASN A 296 -18.97 15.19 -5.79
C ASN A 296 -17.56 15.50 -5.26
N THR A 297 -17.47 16.35 -4.25
CA THR A 297 -16.20 16.67 -3.57
C THR A 297 -15.67 15.46 -2.79
N ASP A 298 -16.53 14.71 -2.08
CA ASP A 298 -16.15 13.46 -1.41
C ASP A 298 -15.60 12.43 -2.41
N PHE A 299 -16.22 12.33 -3.59
CA PHE A 299 -15.74 11.44 -4.66
C PHE A 299 -14.39 11.91 -5.20
N LEU A 300 -14.19 13.22 -5.41
CA LEU A 300 -12.92 13.77 -5.86
C LEU A 300 -11.80 13.49 -4.85
N ILE A 301 -12.04 13.68 -3.55
CA ILE A 301 -11.08 13.39 -2.47
C ILE A 301 -10.68 11.90 -2.52
N TYR A 302 -11.66 11.01 -2.55
CA TYR A 302 -11.42 9.57 -2.55
C TYR A 302 -10.68 9.12 -3.82
N CYS A 303 -11.14 9.60 -4.98
CA CYS A 303 -10.53 9.38 -6.29
C CYS A 303 -9.06 9.83 -6.32
N ALA A 304 -8.77 10.98 -5.73
CA ALA A 304 -7.43 11.53 -5.70
C ALA A 304 -6.46 10.66 -4.88
N GLY A 305 -6.93 10.10 -3.77
CA GLY A 305 -6.17 9.16 -2.95
C GLY A 305 -5.94 7.78 -3.57
N HIS A 306 -6.71 7.41 -4.60
CA HIS A 306 -6.60 6.12 -5.31
C HIS A 306 -5.98 6.24 -6.70
N GLY A 307 -5.71 7.46 -7.17
CA GLY A 307 -5.01 7.70 -8.43
C GLY A 307 -5.88 7.55 -9.67
N TRP A 308 -7.21 7.69 -9.57
CA TRP A 308 -8.11 7.50 -10.71
C TRP A 308 -8.18 8.75 -11.60
N GLU A 309 -7.14 8.96 -12.41
CA GLU A 309 -6.95 10.14 -13.26
C GLU A 309 -8.18 10.52 -14.12
N GLU A 310 -8.76 9.55 -14.83
CA GLU A 310 -9.92 9.78 -15.70
C GLU A 310 -11.14 10.27 -14.90
N MET A 311 -11.38 9.66 -13.75
CA MET A 311 -12.48 10.03 -12.87
C MET A 311 -12.23 11.35 -12.15
N ALA A 312 -10.99 11.66 -11.77
CA ALA A 312 -10.63 12.94 -11.20
C ALA A 312 -10.95 14.07 -12.19
N THR A 313 -10.54 13.90 -13.46
CA THR A 313 -10.86 14.83 -14.55
C THR A 313 -12.37 14.98 -14.71
N TYR A 314 -13.11 13.86 -14.70
CA TYR A 314 -14.56 13.90 -14.82
C TYR A 314 -15.24 14.59 -13.63
N TYR A 315 -14.86 14.31 -12.39
CA TYR A 315 -15.43 14.95 -11.21
C TYR A 315 -15.15 16.46 -11.18
N LEU A 316 -14.00 16.91 -11.69
CA LEU A 316 -13.69 18.34 -11.85
C LEU A 316 -14.56 19.04 -12.91
N THR A 317 -15.23 18.31 -13.81
CA THR A 317 -16.27 18.89 -14.69
C THR A 317 -17.62 19.09 -14.00
N LEU A 318 -17.80 18.50 -12.82
CA LEU A 318 -18.99 18.68 -11.99
C LEU A 318 -18.80 19.86 -11.02
N GLU A 319 -19.86 20.26 -10.35
CA GLU A 319 -19.76 21.25 -9.28
C GLU A 319 -19.09 20.61 -8.05
N VAL A 320 -17.83 20.98 -7.79
CA VAL A 320 -16.98 20.47 -6.71
C VAL A 320 -16.19 21.59 -6.06
N LEU A 321 -15.75 21.36 -4.82
CA LEU A 321 -14.71 22.15 -4.17
C LEU A 321 -13.35 21.52 -4.49
N VAL A 322 -12.56 22.15 -5.37
CA VAL A 322 -11.26 21.59 -5.82
C VAL A 322 -10.29 21.38 -4.66
N ASP A 323 -10.33 22.27 -3.67
CA ASP A 323 -9.53 22.18 -2.44
C ASP A 323 -10.15 21.28 -1.36
N GLY A 324 -11.28 20.64 -1.65
CA GLY A 324 -12.04 19.85 -0.69
C GLY A 324 -12.92 20.69 0.22
N HIS A 325 -13.37 20.11 1.34
CA HIS A 325 -14.33 20.77 2.25
C HIS A 325 -13.75 21.89 3.11
N GLY A 326 -12.45 22.17 3.03
CA GLY A 326 -11.75 23.06 3.96
C GLY A 326 -11.54 22.38 5.33
N SER A 327 -10.40 22.67 5.97
CA SER A 327 -10.02 22.05 7.24
C SER A 327 -10.39 22.93 8.43
N ASP A 328 -11.52 22.67 9.08
CA ASP A 328 -11.77 23.19 10.44
C ASP A 328 -11.13 22.30 11.52
N ALA A 329 -10.60 21.13 11.16
CA ALA A 329 -10.16 20.12 12.13
C ALA A 329 -8.84 19.38 11.81
N GLY A 330 -7.99 19.90 10.89
CA GLY A 330 -6.68 19.28 10.64
C GLY A 330 -6.71 17.89 9.98
N ASP A 331 -7.86 17.43 9.48
CA ASP A 331 -7.93 16.21 8.67
C ASP A 331 -7.33 16.48 7.28
N GLU A 332 -6.01 16.28 7.20
CA GLU A 332 -5.19 16.22 5.99
C GLU A 332 -5.89 15.45 4.84
N GLU A 333 -6.70 14.45 5.17
CA GLU A 333 -7.40 13.59 4.22
C GLU A 333 -8.60 14.25 3.51
N GLN A 334 -8.99 15.48 3.88
CA GLN A 334 -10.09 16.21 3.24
C GLN A 334 -9.67 17.08 2.05
N ARG A 335 -8.37 17.13 1.72
CA ARG A 335 -7.83 17.88 0.57
C ARG A 335 -7.43 16.91 -0.55
N PRO A 336 -8.07 16.96 -1.75
CA PRO A 336 -7.74 16.07 -2.85
C PRO A 336 -6.26 16.08 -3.24
N LEU A 337 -5.65 17.26 -3.33
CA LEU A 337 -4.24 17.41 -3.71
C LEU A 337 -3.31 16.76 -2.68
N LEU A 338 -3.63 16.89 -1.38
CA LEU A 338 -2.84 16.30 -0.31
C LEU A 338 -2.90 14.77 -0.34
N ALA A 339 -4.09 14.20 -0.56
CA ALA A 339 -4.28 12.77 -0.72
C ALA A 339 -3.46 12.22 -1.90
N ALA A 340 -3.54 12.87 -3.06
CA ALA A 340 -2.76 12.49 -4.23
C ALA A 340 -1.24 12.56 -3.96
N CYS A 341 -0.77 13.57 -3.23
CA CYS A 341 0.64 13.71 -2.84
C CYS A 341 1.09 12.62 -1.84
N LYS A 342 0.29 12.30 -0.84
CA LYS A 342 0.56 11.24 0.15
C LYS A 342 0.76 9.88 -0.54
N TYR A 343 -0.17 9.52 -1.42
CA TYR A 343 -0.17 8.21 -2.07
C TYR A 343 0.69 8.14 -3.35
N GLY A 344 1.16 9.27 -3.87
CA GLY A 344 2.13 9.28 -4.98
C GLY A 344 1.50 9.29 -6.36
N HIS A 345 0.29 9.83 -6.51
CA HIS A 345 -0.45 9.84 -7.77
C HIS A 345 -0.14 11.08 -8.62
N GLU A 346 1.02 11.07 -9.29
CA GLU A 346 1.54 12.22 -10.05
C GLU A 346 0.56 12.77 -11.11
N ASN A 347 -0.10 11.90 -11.87
CA ASN A 347 -1.04 12.35 -12.90
C ASN A 347 -2.26 13.08 -12.31
N VAL A 348 -2.80 12.55 -11.21
CA VAL A 348 -3.89 13.21 -10.47
C VAL A 348 -3.42 14.55 -9.93
N VAL A 349 -2.19 14.65 -9.40
CA VAL A 349 -1.61 15.92 -8.95
C VAL A 349 -1.59 16.93 -10.09
N LYS A 350 -1.13 16.55 -11.29
CA LYS A 350 -1.13 17.43 -12.48
C LYS A 350 -2.54 17.90 -12.83
N VAL A 351 -3.52 16.99 -12.83
CA VAL A 351 -4.93 17.30 -13.12
C VAL A 351 -5.49 18.29 -12.10
N LEU A 352 -5.26 18.08 -10.80
CA LEU A 352 -5.74 18.97 -9.73
C LEU A 352 -5.10 20.37 -9.81
N LEU A 353 -3.78 20.44 -10.03
CA LEU A 353 -3.07 21.71 -10.18
C LEU A 353 -3.54 22.50 -11.41
N ALA A 354 -3.80 21.81 -12.53
CA ALA A 354 -4.35 22.44 -13.73
C ALA A 354 -5.76 23.04 -13.51
N HIS A 355 -6.50 22.55 -12.51
CA HIS A 355 -7.81 23.06 -12.12
C HIS A 355 -7.76 24.01 -10.90
N GLY A 356 -6.57 24.52 -10.56
CA GLY A 356 -6.41 25.58 -9.55
C GLY A 356 -6.37 25.09 -8.10
N ALA A 357 -6.06 23.82 -7.85
CA ALA A 357 -5.86 23.32 -6.50
C ALA A 357 -4.73 24.09 -5.78
N SER A 358 -4.98 24.48 -4.53
CA SER A 358 -4.08 25.26 -3.70
C SER A 358 -2.87 24.45 -3.23
N THR A 359 -1.68 24.93 -3.55
CA THR A 359 -0.38 24.39 -3.12
C THR A 359 0.03 24.83 -1.71
N SER A 360 -0.88 25.48 -0.96
CA SER A 360 -0.62 25.92 0.41
C SER A 360 -0.24 24.74 1.31
N GLN A 361 0.55 25.02 2.34
CA GLN A 361 1.03 24.02 3.30
C GLN A 361 -0.14 23.14 3.83
N PRO A 362 0.08 21.84 4.10
CA PRO A 362 1.35 21.10 4.11
C PRO A 362 1.58 20.22 2.86
N VAL A 363 1.22 20.68 1.65
CA VAL A 363 1.29 19.85 0.42
C VAL A 363 2.69 19.39 0.05
N LEU A 364 3.67 20.31 0.04
CA LEU A 364 5.06 19.98 -0.27
C LEU A 364 5.68 19.07 0.80
N GLU A 365 5.50 19.39 2.08
CA GLU A 365 5.97 18.59 3.21
C GLU A 365 5.46 17.15 3.12
N THR A 366 4.17 16.98 2.80
CA THR A 366 3.57 15.65 2.64
C THR A 366 4.26 14.86 1.53
N ALA A 367 4.47 15.46 0.36
CA ALA A 367 5.17 14.77 -0.74
C ALA A 367 6.57 14.29 -0.31
N ILE A 368 7.31 15.10 0.45
CA ILE A 368 8.65 14.77 0.94
C ILE A 368 8.61 13.67 2.01
N LYS A 369 7.74 13.82 3.01
CA LYS A 369 7.56 12.85 4.10
C LYS A 369 7.30 11.44 3.57
N TYR A 370 6.53 11.33 2.48
CA TYR A 370 6.23 10.05 1.81
C TYR A 370 7.19 9.71 0.64
N GLY A 371 8.23 10.51 0.40
CA GLY A 371 9.30 10.23 -0.57
C GLY A 371 8.86 10.33 -2.04
N ARG A 372 7.90 11.19 -2.35
CA ARG A 372 7.40 11.43 -3.71
C ARG A 372 8.19 12.56 -4.38
N LEU A 373 9.40 12.26 -4.83
CA LEU A 373 10.37 13.26 -5.30
C LEU A 373 9.92 13.98 -6.58
N GLU A 374 9.30 13.25 -7.50
CA GLU A 374 8.75 13.78 -8.76
C GLU A 374 7.61 14.76 -8.47
N ILE A 375 6.71 14.38 -7.56
CA ILE A 375 5.60 15.24 -7.09
C ILE A 375 6.15 16.47 -6.35
N ALA A 376 7.12 16.30 -5.46
CA ALA A 376 7.74 17.42 -4.75
C ALA A 376 8.39 18.42 -5.72
N SER A 377 9.07 17.92 -6.76
CA SER A 377 9.67 18.76 -7.81
C SER A 377 8.60 19.51 -8.62
N LEU A 378 7.50 18.83 -8.96
CA LEU A 378 6.35 19.45 -9.64
C LEU A 378 5.72 20.55 -8.78
N LEU A 379 5.47 20.29 -7.49
CA LEU A 379 4.92 21.27 -6.56
C LEU A 379 5.83 22.49 -6.40
N LEU A 380 7.15 22.26 -6.30
CA LEU A 380 8.12 23.35 -6.28
C LEU A 380 8.00 24.20 -7.55
N SER A 381 7.94 23.60 -8.73
CA SER A 381 7.79 24.35 -10.00
C SER A 381 6.51 25.20 -10.06
N GLN A 382 5.47 24.81 -9.32
CA GLN A 382 4.20 25.54 -9.20
C GLN A 382 4.16 26.54 -8.03
N GLY A 383 5.33 26.88 -7.46
CA GLY A 383 5.44 27.91 -6.43
C GLY A 383 5.03 27.46 -5.03
N ALA A 384 4.96 26.15 -4.74
CA ALA A 384 4.70 25.67 -3.38
C ALA A 384 5.76 26.20 -2.40
N GLU A 385 5.29 26.68 -1.25
CA GLU A 385 6.15 27.23 -0.20
C GLU A 385 7.02 26.15 0.45
N ALA A 386 8.26 26.52 0.78
CA ALA A 386 9.22 25.62 1.37
C ALA A 386 8.89 25.24 2.83
N GLY A 387 8.27 26.12 3.63
CA GLY A 387 7.83 25.84 5.01
C GLY A 387 8.80 24.97 5.83
N GLN A 388 8.28 23.92 6.48
CA GLN A 388 9.04 22.88 7.19
C GLN A 388 9.54 21.73 6.29
N ALA A 389 9.48 21.89 4.97
CA ALA A 389 9.81 20.84 3.99
C ALA A 389 11.32 20.54 3.92
N LEU A 390 12.16 21.54 4.20
CA LEU A 390 13.62 21.41 4.11
C LEU A 390 14.22 20.53 5.23
N PRO A 391 13.89 20.71 6.52
CA PRO A 391 14.32 19.78 7.58
C PRO A 391 13.96 18.32 7.28
N GLU A 392 12.74 18.05 6.80
CA GLU A 392 12.31 16.70 6.42
C GLU A 392 13.14 16.15 5.23
N ALA A 393 13.39 16.97 4.21
CA ALA A 393 14.20 16.58 3.05
C ALA A 393 15.65 16.23 3.45
N VAL A 394 16.22 16.95 4.42
CA VAL A 394 17.55 16.68 4.97
C VAL A 394 17.55 15.37 5.76
N THR A 395 16.60 15.19 6.70
CA THR A 395 16.48 13.93 7.48
C THR A 395 16.32 12.69 6.57
N LYS A 396 15.73 12.84 5.39
CA LYS A 396 15.58 11.75 4.41
C LYS A 396 16.76 11.60 3.45
N GLY A 397 17.68 12.57 3.39
CA GLY A 397 18.83 12.56 2.49
C GLY A 397 18.50 12.86 1.02
N TYR A 398 17.43 13.61 0.75
CA TYR A 398 17.00 13.93 -0.62
C TYR A 398 17.80 15.08 -1.23
N ARG A 399 19.07 14.82 -1.57
CA ARG A 399 20.06 15.81 -2.02
C ARG A 399 19.58 16.77 -3.12
N THR A 400 18.94 16.24 -4.16
CA THR A 400 18.44 17.05 -5.30
C THR A 400 17.36 18.02 -4.87
N LEU A 401 16.47 17.57 -3.99
CA LEU A 401 15.38 18.38 -3.45
C LEU A 401 15.92 19.41 -2.45
N VAL A 402 16.86 19.02 -1.59
CA VAL A 402 17.52 19.94 -0.65
C VAL A 402 18.21 21.07 -1.41
N ARG A 403 18.92 20.77 -2.51
CA ARG A 403 19.49 21.81 -3.38
C ARG A 403 18.42 22.75 -3.92
N ALA A 404 17.36 22.21 -4.52
CA ALA A 404 16.28 23.01 -5.08
C ALA A 404 15.53 23.87 -4.04
N LEU A 405 15.46 23.41 -2.79
CA LEU A 405 14.89 24.16 -1.67
C LEU A 405 15.84 25.25 -1.16
N LEU A 406 17.15 24.96 -1.10
CA LEU A 406 18.17 25.91 -0.66
C LEU A 406 18.37 27.06 -1.67
N ASP A 407 18.21 26.79 -2.95
CA ASP A 407 18.33 27.78 -4.04
C ASP A 407 17.19 28.83 -4.03
N ARG A 408 16.23 28.76 -3.11
CA ARG A 408 15.10 29.70 -2.99
C ARG A 408 15.31 30.72 -1.87
N ASP A 409 14.99 31.99 -2.13
CA ASP A 409 15.22 33.17 -1.28
C ASP A 409 14.49 33.20 0.10
N GLY A 410 13.87 32.09 0.53
CA GLY A 410 13.00 31.99 1.71
C GLY A 410 13.62 31.41 2.98
N LEU A 411 14.94 31.20 3.05
CA LEU A 411 15.60 30.49 4.18
C LEU A 411 15.86 31.34 5.44
N LYS A 412 15.29 32.55 5.54
CA LYS A 412 15.71 33.57 6.51
C LYS A 412 15.53 33.19 7.99
N ASP A 413 14.72 32.18 8.30
CA ASP A 413 14.40 31.74 9.67
C ASP A 413 14.75 30.26 9.96
N LEU A 414 15.59 29.62 9.13
CA LEU A 414 15.96 28.22 9.38
C LEU A 414 17.14 28.08 10.34
N ASP A 415 16.97 27.16 11.30
CA ASP A 415 18.06 26.65 12.14
C ASP A 415 19.00 25.76 11.30
N LEU A 416 20.02 26.38 10.72
CA LEU A 416 21.03 25.72 9.90
C LEU A 416 21.89 24.73 10.71
N GLU A 417 22.01 24.90 12.03
CA GLU A 417 22.73 23.99 12.92
C GLU A 417 21.97 22.65 13.08
N ASP A 418 20.65 22.70 13.24
CA ASP A 418 19.79 21.51 13.24
C ASP A 418 19.91 20.73 11.92
N LEU A 419 19.96 21.43 10.77
CA LEU A 419 20.13 20.78 9.47
C LEU A 419 21.49 20.09 9.30
N LEU A 420 22.57 20.70 9.78
CA LEU A 420 23.90 20.08 9.76
C LEU A 420 23.96 18.84 10.67
N THR A 421 23.37 18.93 11.86
CA THR A 421 23.28 17.81 12.81
C THR A 421 22.55 16.63 12.17
N ARG A 422 21.39 16.87 11.55
CA ARG A 422 20.65 15.85 10.81
C ARG A 422 21.45 15.25 9.65
N ALA A 423 22.23 16.05 8.94
CA ALA A 423 23.11 15.58 7.86
C ALA A 423 24.26 14.69 8.37
N ILE A 424 24.77 14.97 9.58
CA ILE A 424 25.76 14.14 10.27
C ILE A 424 25.12 12.82 10.72
N ASP A 425 23.91 12.86 11.28
CA ASP A 425 23.20 11.66 11.76
C ASP A 425 22.96 10.64 10.64
N ILE A 426 22.62 11.12 9.44
CA ILE A 426 22.44 10.26 8.25
C ILE A 426 23.76 9.89 7.57
N GLU A 427 24.90 10.41 8.03
CA GLU A 427 26.25 10.17 7.51
C GLU A 427 26.38 10.50 6.01
N ASP A 428 25.74 11.58 5.55
CA ASP A 428 25.79 12.00 4.15
C ASP A 428 26.74 13.17 3.94
N GLU A 429 28.00 12.87 3.62
CA GLU A 429 29.04 13.87 3.41
C GLU A 429 28.71 14.88 2.31
N VAL A 430 28.07 14.43 1.22
CA VAL A 430 27.73 15.31 0.09
C VAL A 430 26.61 16.26 0.49
N LEU A 431 25.63 15.78 1.25
CA LEU A 431 24.56 16.61 1.78
C LEU A 431 25.08 17.60 2.82
N PHE A 432 25.98 17.15 3.70
CA PHE A 432 26.64 18.00 4.67
C PHE A 432 27.39 19.15 3.96
N GLN A 433 28.20 18.83 2.95
CA GLN A 433 28.92 19.84 2.17
C GLN A 433 27.97 20.79 1.45
N LEU A 434 26.84 20.30 0.94
CA LEU A 434 25.81 21.11 0.28
C LEU A 434 25.17 22.11 1.24
N ILE A 435 24.81 21.70 2.45
CA ILE A 435 24.23 22.60 3.46
C ILE A 435 25.31 23.60 3.90
N ASN A 436 26.51 23.10 4.22
CA ASN A 436 27.63 23.92 4.68
C ASN A 436 28.09 24.96 3.64
N SER A 437 27.93 24.72 2.34
CA SER A 437 28.28 25.72 1.30
C SER A 437 27.32 26.91 1.25
N HIS A 438 26.12 26.79 1.82
CA HIS A 438 25.12 27.86 1.88
C HIS A 438 25.18 28.64 3.20
N ILE A 439 25.97 28.17 4.17
CA ILE A 439 26.22 28.85 5.44
C ILE A 439 27.39 29.81 5.25
N SER A 440 27.09 31.11 5.19
CA SER A 440 28.12 32.14 5.21
C SER A 440 28.67 32.23 6.64
N GLU A 441 29.91 31.78 6.84
CA GLU A 441 30.67 31.79 8.11
C GLU A 441 30.24 30.76 9.17
N PHE A 442 30.80 29.55 9.12
CA PHE A 442 30.88 28.65 10.28
C PHE A 442 32.35 28.24 10.56
N PRO A 443 32.83 28.30 11.82
CA PRO A 443 34.21 27.99 12.16
C PRO A 443 34.49 26.48 12.00
N LYS A 444 35.39 26.15 11.07
CA LYS A 444 35.83 24.78 10.70
C LYS A 444 36.31 23.89 11.87
N ASN A 445 36.46 24.44 13.08
CA ASN A 445 37.08 23.77 14.23
C ASN A 445 36.09 22.96 15.09
N GLU A 446 34.82 23.36 15.19
CA GLU A 446 33.78 22.61 15.93
C GLU A 446 33.33 21.35 15.18
N LEU A 447 33.34 21.43 13.85
CA LEU A 447 33.05 20.36 12.89
C LEU A 447 33.90 19.08 13.05
N ARG A 448 35.17 19.23 13.44
CA ARG A 448 36.04 18.07 13.72
C ARG A 448 35.69 17.42 15.05
N ALA A 449 35.30 18.21 16.05
CA ALA A 449 35.00 17.70 17.39
C ALA A 449 33.73 16.86 17.39
N GLU A 450 32.65 17.33 16.75
CA GLU A 450 31.38 16.60 16.67
C GLU A 450 31.45 15.33 15.81
N ARG A 451 32.11 15.38 14.64
CA ARG A 451 32.38 14.20 13.82
C ARG A 451 33.14 13.12 14.60
N THR A 452 34.05 13.52 15.47
CA THR A 452 34.84 12.60 16.32
C THR A 452 34.01 12.08 17.50
N LEU A 453 33.07 12.88 18.02
CA LEU A 453 32.19 12.49 19.13
C LEU A 453 31.14 11.47 18.68
N VAL A 454 30.46 11.69 17.55
CA VAL A 454 29.44 10.77 17.00
C VAL A 454 30.05 9.44 16.54
N ALA A 455 31.25 9.48 15.96
CA ALA A 455 31.99 8.25 15.62
C ALA A 455 32.29 7.42 16.88
N LYS A 456 32.71 8.08 17.98
CA LYS A 456 33.00 7.40 19.25
C LYS A 456 31.76 6.85 19.94
N THR A 457 30.62 7.54 19.90
CA THR A 457 29.39 7.06 20.56
C THR A 457 28.73 5.91 19.81
N LYS A 458 28.72 5.93 18.47
CA LYS A 458 28.21 4.80 17.66
C LYS A 458 29.11 3.57 17.75
N ASP A 459 30.44 3.72 17.75
CA ASP A 459 31.35 2.58 17.92
C ASP A 459 31.16 1.86 19.26
N LEU A 460 30.76 2.59 20.32
CA LEU A 460 30.51 2.00 21.64
C LEU A 460 29.19 1.20 21.70
N GLU A 461 28.15 1.60 20.97
CA GLU A 461 26.87 0.85 20.94
C GLU A 461 26.94 -0.44 20.10
N TYR A 462 27.85 -0.54 19.13
CA TYR A 462 28.04 -1.75 18.30
C TYR A 462 29.05 -2.75 18.87
N THR A 463 29.86 -2.36 19.88
CA THR A 463 30.76 -3.30 20.57
C THR A 463 30.08 -4.16 21.64
N SER A 464 28.76 -4.01 21.84
CA SER A 464 27.99 -4.77 22.81
C SER A 464 26.84 -5.59 22.19
N PHE A 465 27.06 -6.30 21.07
CA PHE A 465 26.18 -7.39 20.63
C PHE A 465 26.93 -8.48 19.87
#